data_AF-A0A2A6CJ95-F1
#
_entry.id   AF-A0A2A6CJ95-F1
#
_cell.length_a   1.000
_cell.length_b   1.000
_cell.length_c   1.000
_cell.angle_alpha   90.00
_cell.angle_beta   90.00
_cell.angle_gamma   90.00
#
_symmetry.space_group_name_H-M   'P 1'
#
loop_
_entity.id
_entity.type
_entity.pdbx_description
1 polymer ?
#
loop_
_entity_poly.entity_id
_entity_poly.type
_entity_poly.pdbx_seq_one_letter_code
_entity_poly.pdbx_strand_id
1 'polypeptide(L)'
;MEIPAYTIIDEGTDLLWAQFQQIVKELNWTTDDNTILDLLPNHSTTRCVFAEKNEDGTFLGCVVWNEFDGMGYIGFYIVVPSLRKCGLGSILWARALDQIRKAGLIISLRSVPDMVSRYAANDTPVEISRMRKVYLPVSEMKEFCGKYPGASGTIKTTSQLTAQEKEDLLRFDREVTGKDRSALLVRFLAHPLMEGAVLLNEEGQIVAWAGITTTGFEKDNLFKLAPVYASSLAEFSKLTLALIPFCERSSVDARILVQILTGTVSESELETAIESTMNSSELNADTEFALTLVQHVCENVVEDLNWVRQKASHVYVRMDQNFFYASLVADQYATVLGFSIFAMLRQLIIEVKRGSRKASDATRRYQQLAVRSLILQGAVPGLVYLIPSFINMVFF
;
A
#
# COMPACT_ATOMS: atom_id res chain seq x y z
N MET A 1 -7.48 -29.82 27.38
CA MET A 1 -8.79 -29.79 26.70
C MET A 1 -8.60 -30.49 25.37
N GLU A 2 -9.46 -31.45 25.05
CA GLU A 2 -9.43 -32.16 23.77
C GLU A 2 -10.24 -31.38 22.73
N ILE A 3 -9.78 -31.38 21.48
CA ILE A 3 -10.54 -30.79 20.38
C ILE A 3 -11.71 -31.75 20.07
N PRO A 4 -12.97 -31.29 20.03
CA PRO A 4 -14.09 -32.14 19.65
C PRO A 4 -13.90 -32.69 18.23
N ALA A 5 -14.55 -33.80 17.87
CA ALA A 5 -14.49 -34.29 16.49
C ALA A 5 -14.93 -33.20 15.50
N TYR A 6 -14.09 -32.95 14.49
CA TYR A 6 -14.25 -31.85 13.55
C TYR A 6 -13.87 -32.25 12.13
N THR A 7 -14.35 -31.45 11.19
CA THR A 7 -14.01 -31.52 9.77
C THR A 7 -13.41 -30.18 9.34
N ILE A 8 -12.41 -30.25 8.46
CA ILE A 8 -11.84 -29.06 7.81
C ILE A 8 -12.51 -28.93 6.45
N ILE A 9 -13.06 -27.74 6.18
CA ILE A 9 -13.72 -27.42 4.91
C ILE A 9 -13.09 -26.15 4.30
N ASP A 10 -13.04 -26.09 2.98
CA ASP A 10 -12.42 -24.99 2.23
C ASP A 10 -13.45 -23.97 1.70
N GLU A 11 -14.73 -24.17 2.05
CA GLU A 11 -15.85 -23.28 1.71
C GLU A 11 -16.71 -23.05 2.95
N GLY A 12 -17.10 -21.81 3.21
CA GLY A 12 -17.91 -21.47 4.39
C GLY A 12 -19.40 -21.59 4.10
N THR A 13 -20.14 -22.26 4.99
CA THR A 13 -21.61 -22.27 5.00
C THR A 13 -22.16 -20.98 5.63
N ASP A 14 -23.45 -20.69 5.40
CA ASP A 14 -24.11 -19.53 6.02
C ASP A 14 -24.00 -19.54 7.55
N LEU A 15 -24.10 -20.73 8.17
CA LEU A 15 -23.95 -20.90 9.62
C LEU A 15 -22.55 -20.52 10.08
N LEU A 16 -21.51 -20.97 9.38
CA LEU A 16 -20.12 -20.70 9.74
C LEU A 16 -19.76 -19.23 9.55
N TRP A 17 -20.24 -18.59 8.49
CA TRP A 17 -20.04 -17.15 8.28
C TRP A 17 -20.73 -16.32 9.36
N ALA A 18 -21.97 -16.67 9.73
CA ALA A 18 -22.68 -15.99 10.81
C ALA A 18 -21.94 -16.13 12.16
N GLN A 19 -21.48 -17.34 12.49
CA GLN A 19 -20.71 -17.59 13.72
C GLN A 19 -19.32 -16.94 13.69
N PHE A 20 -18.68 -16.88 12.52
CA PHE A 20 -17.45 -16.12 12.30
C PHE A 20 -17.64 -14.63 12.61
N GLN A 21 -18.69 -14.01 12.07
CA GLN A 21 -18.98 -12.61 12.34
C GLN A 21 -19.27 -12.39 13.84
N GLN A 22 -19.97 -13.32 14.48
CA GLN A 22 -20.23 -13.27 15.91
C GLN A 22 -18.93 -13.35 16.73
N ILE A 23 -18.02 -14.29 16.43
CA ILE A 23 -16.78 -14.43 17.21
C ILE A 23 -15.84 -13.23 16.99
N VAL A 24 -15.79 -12.64 15.79
CA VAL A 24 -15.03 -11.40 15.53
C VAL A 24 -15.52 -10.28 16.46
N LYS A 25 -16.85 -10.14 16.59
CA LYS A 25 -17.47 -9.19 17.52
C LYS A 25 -17.11 -9.54 18.97
N GLU A 26 -17.35 -10.77 19.42
CA GLU A 26 -17.06 -11.21 20.81
C GLU A 26 -15.59 -11.04 21.21
N LEU A 27 -14.66 -11.21 20.28
CA LEU A 27 -13.22 -11.01 20.51
C LEU A 27 -12.81 -9.53 20.53
N ASN A 28 -13.76 -8.61 20.35
CA ASN A 28 -13.52 -7.17 20.29
C ASN A 28 -12.49 -6.80 19.21
N TRP A 29 -12.53 -7.48 18.06
CA TRP A 29 -11.72 -7.13 16.89
C TRP A 29 -12.36 -5.93 16.18
N THR A 30 -12.40 -4.80 16.89
CA THR A 30 -13.13 -3.57 16.56
C THR A 30 -12.47 -2.70 15.52
N THR A 31 -11.44 -3.21 14.84
CA THR A 31 -10.70 -2.43 13.84
C THR A 31 -10.85 -2.94 12.41
N ASP A 32 -11.58 -4.04 12.28
CA ASP A 32 -12.03 -4.55 11.00
C ASP A 32 -13.34 -3.89 10.61
N ASP A 33 -13.51 -3.68 9.31
CA ASP A 33 -14.63 -2.89 8.79
C ASP A 33 -15.87 -3.74 8.85
N ASN A 34 -16.95 -3.25 9.47
CA ASN A 34 -18.24 -3.97 9.47
C ASN A 34 -18.68 -4.26 8.02
N THR A 35 -18.43 -3.31 7.12
CA THR A 35 -18.62 -3.47 5.68
C THR A 35 -17.81 -4.66 5.10
N ILE A 36 -16.56 -4.87 5.51
CA ILE A 36 -15.78 -6.01 5.01
C ILE A 36 -16.34 -7.32 5.54
N LEU A 37 -16.72 -7.38 6.81
CA LEU A 37 -17.34 -8.58 7.39
C LEU A 37 -18.62 -9.01 6.66
N ASP A 38 -19.42 -8.06 6.19
CA ASP A 38 -20.64 -8.31 5.41
C ASP A 38 -20.35 -8.74 3.96
N LEU A 39 -19.28 -8.23 3.37
CA LEU A 39 -18.91 -8.51 1.97
C LEU A 39 -18.18 -9.84 1.80
N LEU A 40 -17.39 -10.28 2.79
CA LEU A 40 -16.52 -11.45 2.68
C LEU A 40 -17.21 -12.73 2.18
N PRO A 41 -18.37 -13.16 2.72
CA PRO A 41 -19.00 -14.42 2.32
C PRO A 41 -19.35 -14.50 0.82
N ASN A 42 -19.62 -13.35 0.20
CA ASN A 42 -20.14 -13.27 -1.16
C ASN A 42 -19.11 -12.70 -2.17
N HIS A 43 -17.89 -12.43 -1.74
CA HIS A 43 -16.87 -11.83 -2.59
C HIS A 43 -16.09 -12.92 -3.33
N SER A 44 -15.99 -12.80 -4.66
CA SER A 44 -15.41 -13.85 -5.53
C SER A 44 -13.92 -14.11 -5.27
N THR A 45 -13.22 -13.17 -4.65
CA THR A 45 -11.82 -13.33 -4.26
C THR A 45 -11.63 -13.81 -2.82
N THR A 46 -12.70 -13.93 -2.04
CA THR A 46 -12.60 -14.50 -0.69
C THR A 46 -12.38 -16.00 -0.80
N ARG A 47 -11.46 -16.48 0.02
CA ARG A 47 -11.23 -17.89 0.29
C ARG A 47 -11.18 -18.09 1.79
N CYS A 48 -11.44 -19.31 2.22
CA CYS A 48 -11.45 -19.64 3.63
C CYS A 48 -11.02 -21.09 3.85
N VAL A 49 -10.62 -21.35 5.08
CA VAL A 49 -10.56 -22.69 5.66
C VAL A 49 -11.28 -22.59 6.98
N PHE A 50 -12.32 -23.39 7.17
CA PHE A 50 -13.05 -23.48 8.43
C PHE A 50 -12.80 -24.84 9.09
N ALA A 51 -12.83 -24.84 10.43
CA ALA A 51 -13.02 -26.03 11.22
C ALA A 51 -14.45 -26.04 11.76
N GLU A 52 -15.23 -27.05 11.38
CA GLU A 52 -16.60 -27.26 11.85
C GLU A 52 -16.69 -28.49 12.73
N LYS A 53 -17.49 -28.41 13.80
CA LYS A 53 -17.75 -29.53 14.71
C LYS A 53 -18.66 -30.55 14.03
N ASN A 54 -18.27 -31.83 14.03
CA ASN A 54 -19.00 -32.89 13.29
C ASN A 54 -20.43 -33.13 13.78
N GLU A 55 -20.72 -32.82 15.04
CA GLU A 55 -22.01 -33.09 15.66
C GLU A 55 -23.11 -32.14 15.18
N ASP A 56 -22.78 -30.86 15.05
CA ASP A 56 -23.76 -29.77 14.90
C ASP A 56 -23.34 -28.71 13.88
N GLY A 57 -22.19 -28.86 13.22
CA GLY A 57 -21.65 -27.89 12.25
C GLY A 57 -21.13 -26.59 12.88
N THR A 58 -21.00 -26.53 14.21
CA THR A 58 -20.59 -25.29 14.89
C THR A 58 -19.14 -24.93 14.57
N PHE A 59 -18.91 -23.63 14.38
CA PHE A 59 -17.61 -23.00 14.16
C PHE A 59 -16.62 -23.27 15.31
N LEU A 60 -15.42 -23.74 14.96
CA LEU A 60 -14.31 -23.94 15.89
C LEU A 60 -13.12 -23.01 15.61
N GLY A 61 -12.99 -22.53 14.37
CA GLY A 61 -11.93 -21.63 13.93
C GLY A 61 -11.89 -21.49 12.42
N CYS A 62 -11.12 -20.52 11.94
CA CYS A 62 -10.91 -20.30 10.51
C CYS A 62 -9.60 -19.59 10.18
N VAL A 63 -9.23 -19.66 8.90
CA VAL A 63 -8.36 -18.71 8.23
C VAL A 63 -9.12 -18.16 7.02
N VAL A 64 -9.23 -16.84 6.87
CA VAL A 64 -9.91 -16.17 5.74
C VAL A 64 -8.92 -15.23 5.06
N TRP A 65 -8.83 -15.32 3.73
CA TRP A 65 -7.98 -14.45 2.92
C TRP A 65 -8.69 -13.98 1.65
N ASN A 66 -8.16 -12.90 1.07
CA ASN A 66 -8.58 -12.42 -0.23
C ASN A 66 -7.45 -12.56 -1.24
N GLU A 67 -7.79 -12.96 -2.46
CA GLU A 67 -6.86 -13.11 -3.58
C GLU A 67 -6.92 -11.88 -4.49
N PHE A 68 -5.81 -11.19 -4.69
CA PHE A 68 -5.71 -10.09 -5.64
C PHE A 68 -4.27 -9.92 -6.12
N ASP A 69 -4.09 -9.71 -7.42
CA ASP A 69 -2.80 -9.39 -8.05
C ASP A 69 -1.62 -10.27 -7.57
N GLY A 70 -1.81 -11.58 -7.61
CA GLY A 70 -0.77 -12.54 -7.21
C GLY A 70 -0.51 -12.60 -5.70
N MET A 71 -1.38 -12.03 -4.87
CA MET A 71 -1.27 -12.01 -3.41
C MET A 71 -2.48 -12.68 -2.74
N GLY A 72 -2.23 -13.52 -1.74
CA GLY A 72 -3.21 -14.00 -0.76
C GLY A 72 -3.07 -13.20 0.53
N TYR A 73 -3.97 -12.23 0.74
CA TYR A 73 -3.96 -11.38 1.92
C TYR A 73 -4.84 -11.99 3.02
N ILE A 74 -4.21 -12.55 4.06
CA ILE A 74 -4.89 -13.16 5.20
C ILE A 74 -5.40 -12.05 6.13
N GLY A 75 -6.72 -11.90 6.17
CA GLY A 75 -7.40 -10.92 7.02
C GLY A 75 -7.75 -11.48 8.39
N PHE A 76 -8.12 -12.76 8.47
CA PHE A 76 -8.58 -13.37 9.72
C PHE A 76 -7.93 -14.72 9.95
N TYR A 77 -7.43 -14.92 11.16
CA TYR A 77 -7.00 -16.21 11.68
C TYR A 77 -7.51 -16.37 13.11
N ILE A 78 -8.59 -17.13 13.26
CA ILE A 78 -9.38 -17.20 14.49
C ILE A 78 -9.46 -18.66 14.94
N VAL A 79 -9.30 -18.86 16.25
CA VAL A 79 -9.69 -20.11 16.93
C VAL A 79 -10.51 -19.69 18.14
N VAL A 80 -11.64 -20.38 18.36
CA VAL A 80 -12.49 -20.11 19.53
C VAL A 80 -11.66 -20.17 20.82
N PRO A 81 -11.86 -19.26 21.78
CA PRO A 81 -10.98 -19.11 22.95
C PRO A 81 -10.67 -20.41 23.70
N SER A 82 -11.67 -21.28 23.86
CA SER A 82 -11.55 -22.57 24.55
C SER A 82 -10.60 -23.55 23.87
N LEU A 83 -10.42 -23.47 22.55
CA LEU A 83 -9.57 -24.39 21.77
C LEU A 83 -8.19 -23.82 21.42
N ARG A 84 -7.85 -22.63 21.93
CA ARG A 84 -6.52 -22.05 21.74
C ARG A 84 -5.47 -22.93 22.41
N LYS A 85 -4.29 -23.02 21.78
CA LYS A 85 -3.17 -23.87 22.21
C LYS A 85 -3.44 -25.40 22.16
N CYS A 86 -4.57 -25.84 21.61
CA CYS A 86 -4.85 -27.28 21.40
C CYS A 86 -4.32 -27.83 20.05
N GLY A 87 -3.72 -26.99 19.21
CA GLY A 87 -3.15 -27.39 17.91
C GLY A 87 -4.06 -27.12 16.69
N LEU A 88 -5.36 -26.90 16.88
CA LEU A 88 -6.32 -26.63 15.80
C LEU A 88 -5.89 -25.48 14.88
N GLY A 89 -5.42 -24.38 15.47
CA GLY A 89 -4.97 -23.23 14.69
C GLY A 89 -3.82 -23.57 13.75
N SER A 90 -2.85 -24.39 14.17
CA SER A 90 -1.74 -24.80 13.32
C SER A 90 -2.20 -25.64 12.13
N ILE A 91 -3.24 -26.44 12.30
CA ILE A 91 -3.85 -27.27 11.25
C ILE A 91 -4.56 -26.37 10.22
N LEU A 92 -5.37 -25.42 10.70
CA LEU A 92 -6.03 -24.42 9.86
C LEU A 92 -5.03 -23.59 9.06
N TRP A 93 -3.99 -23.09 9.74
CA TRP A 93 -2.91 -22.31 9.15
C TRP A 93 -2.19 -23.08 8.05
N ALA A 94 -1.77 -24.32 8.33
CA ALA A 94 -1.08 -25.15 7.36
C ALA A 94 -1.94 -25.42 6.11
N ARG A 95 -3.25 -25.70 6.30
CA ARG A 95 -4.19 -25.91 5.20
C ARG A 95 -4.36 -24.65 4.34
N ALA A 96 -4.50 -23.48 4.96
CA ALA A 96 -4.62 -22.22 4.24
C ALA A 96 -3.35 -21.89 3.45
N LEU A 97 -2.17 -22.03 4.06
CA LEU A 97 -0.91 -21.76 3.37
C LEU A 97 -0.64 -22.72 2.21
N ASP A 98 -1.00 -24.00 2.35
CA ASP A 98 -0.93 -24.96 1.24
C ASP A 98 -1.78 -24.51 0.04
N GLN A 99 -2.99 -24.00 0.27
CA GLN A 99 -3.84 -23.47 -0.79
C GLN A 99 -3.26 -22.21 -1.43
N ILE A 100 -2.83 -21.23 -0.64
CA ILE A 100 -2.25 -19.98 -1.15
C ILE A 100 -0.99 -20.28 -1.99
N ARG A 101 -0.14 -21.22 -1.54
CA ARG A 101 1.05 -21.66 -2.27
C ARG A 101 0.72 -22.42 -3.55
N LYS A 102 -0.28 -23.30 -3.54
CA LYS A 102 -0.75 -24.01 -4.75
C LYS A 102 -1.30 -23.05 -5.80
N ALA A 103 -1.90 -21.95 -5.38
CA ALA A 103 -2.33 -20.87 -6.25
C ALA A 103 -1.17 -19.98 -6.75
N GLY A 104 0.07 -20.20 -6.28
CA GLY A 104 1.25 -19.43 -6.66
C GLY A 104 1.25 -18.00 -6.12
N LEU A 105 0.56 -17.74 -5.01
CA LEU A 105 0.36 -16.40 -4.47
C LEU A 105 1.39 -16.05 -3.38
N ILE A 106 1.75 -14.76 -3.31
CA ILE A 106 2.49 -14.17 -2.20
C ILE A 106 1.56 -14.05 -0.99
N ILE A 107 1.98 -14.52 0.17
CA ILE A 107 1.18 -14.43 1.40
C ILE A 107 1.50 -13.09 2.09
N SER A 108 0.44 -12.36 2.47
CA SER A 108 0.52 -11.11 3.24
C SER A 108 -0.49 -11.12 4.37
N LEU A 109 -0.18 -10.49 5.50
CA LEU A 109 -1.11 -10.36 6.62
C LEU A 109 -0.78 -9.16 7.51
N ARG A 110 -1.78 -8.71 8.28
CA ARG A 110 -1.55 -7.84 9.44
C ARG A 110 -1.52 -8.68 10.71
N SER A 111 -0.44 -8.56 11.46
CA SER A 111 -0.25 -9.25 12.72
C SER A 111 -0.50 -8.31 13.89
N VAL A 112 -1.22 -8.81 14.89
CA VAL A 112 -1.15 -8.25 16.25
C VAL A 112 0.27 -8.42 16.81
N PRO A 113 0.74 -7.55 17.73
CA PRO A 113 2.10 -7.60 18.30
C PRO A 113 2.53 -9.00 18.75
N ASP A 114 1.65 -9.67 19.49
CA ASP A 114 1.93 -10.97 20.10
C ASP A 114 2.14 -12.11 19.09
N MET A 115 1.71 -11.91 17.84
CA MET A 115 1.80 -12.92 16.78
C MET A 115 2.92 -12.65 15.78
N VAL A 116 3.57 -11.47 15.83
CA VAL A 116 4.58 -11.07 14.84
C VAL A 116 5.73 -12.06 14.80
N SER A 117 6.31 -12.37 15.97
CA SER A 117 7.43 -13.31 16.09
C SER A 117 7.05 -14.71 15.60
N ARG A 118 5.81 -15.13 15.84
CA ARG A 118 5.33 -16.46 15.45
C ARG A 118 5.17 -16.59 13.94
N TYR A 119 4.61 -15.57 13.28
CA TYR A 119 4.49 -15.59 11.83
C TYR A 119 5.87 -15.43 11.17
N ALA A 120 6.72 -14.54 11.69
CA ALA A 120 8.07 -14.30 11.19
C ALA A 120 8.98 -15.54 11.26
N ALA A 121 8.83 -16.37 12.28
CA ALA A 121 9.66 -17.55 12.47
C ALA A 121 9.52 -18.62 11.39
N ASN A 122 8.38 -18.69 10.69
CA ASN A 122 8.07 -19.81 9.79
C ASN A 122 7.70 -19.35 8.39
N ASP A 123 6.76 -18.41 8.31
CA ASP A 123 6.08 -18.15 7.06
C ASP A 123 6.38 -16.73 6.58
N THR A 124 6.20 -15.69 7.42
CA THR A 124 6.27 -14.27 7.02
C THR A 124 7.46 -13.51 7.62
N PRO A 125 8.73 -13.80 7.27
CA PRO A 125 9.89 -13.23 7.96
C PRO A 125 10.09 -11.73 7.69
N VAL A 126 9.44 -11.15 6.68
CA VAL A 126 9.65 -9.77 6.27
C VAL A 126 8.56 -8.88 6.86
N GLU A 127 8.93 -7.98 7.76
CA GLU A 127 8.07 -6.87 8.19
C GLU A 127 8.21 -5.71 7.21
N ILE A 128 7.08 -5.24 6.66
CA ILE A 128 7.06 -4.09 5.74
C ILE A 128 6.84 -2.78 6.49
N SER A 129 5.81 -2.78 7.35
CA SER A 129 5.23 -1.57 7.92
C SER A 129 4.60 -1.92 9.24
N ARG A 130 4.58 -0.96 10.16
CA ARG A 130 3.71 -0.97 11.32
C ARG A 130 2.50 -0.09 11.09
N MET A 131 1.47 -0.32 11.88
CA MET A 131 0.23 0.46 11.86
C MET A 131 -0.04 0.96 13.27
N ARG A 132 -0.08 2.28 13.41
CA ARG A 132 -0.55 2.95 14.62
C ARG A 132 -2.04 3.24 14.48
N LYS A 133 -2.74 3.12 15.60
CA LYS A 133 -4.16 3.45 15.71
C LYS A 133 -4.31 4.69 16.57
N VAL A 134 -5.09 5.64 16.07
CA VAL A 134 -5.50 6.81 16.86
C VAL A 134 -7.01 6.90 16.84
N TYR A 135 -7.59 7.09 18.02
CA TYR A 135 -9.03 7.28 18.20
C TYR A 135 -9.26 8.75 18.58
N LEU A 136 -10.08 9.45 17.79
CA LEU A 136 -10.44 10.84 18.08
C LEU A 136 -11.96 10.96 18.16
N PRO A 137 -12.52 11.63 19.16
CA PRO A 137 -13.89 12.14 19.09
C PRO A 137 -14.09 12.97 17.82
N VAL A 138 -15.30 12.92 17.23
CA VAL A 138 -15.61 13.73 16.04
C VAL A 138 -15.37 15.23 16.28
N SER A 139 -15.60 15.73 17.49
CA SER A 139 -15.32 17.11 17.89
C SER A 139 -13.83 17.46 17.78
N GLU A 140 -12.93 16.59 18.27
CA GLU A 140 -11.48 16.77 18.17
C GLU A 140 -11.01 16.65 16.72
N MET A 141 -11.59 15.72 15.94
CA MET A 141 -11.29 15.61 14.51
C MET A 141 -11.70 16.88 13.75
N LYS A 142 -12.83 17.52 14.10
CA LYS A 142 -13.23 18.81 13.53
C LYS A 142 -12.24 19.91 13.87
N GLU A 143 -11.80 19.98 15.14
CA GLU A 143 -10.79 20.95 15.56
C GLU A 143 -9.47 20.75 14.80
N PHE A 144 -9.01 19.50 14.72
CA PHE A 144 -7.84 19.11 13.94
C PHE A 144 -7.96 19.62 12.49
N CYS A 145 -9.06 19.29 11.81
CA CYS A 145 -9.24 19.69 10.42
C CYS A 145 -9.33 21.21 10.24
N GLY A 146 -9.82 21.93 11.25
CA GLY A 146 -9.88 23.40 11.27
C GLY A 146 -8.51 24.08 11.31
N LYS A 147 -7.45 23.38 11.76
CA LYS A 147 -6.06 23.90 11.79
C LYS A 147 -5.39 23.85 10.42
N TYR A 148 -5.90 23.04 9.49
CA TYR A 148 -5.32 22.85 8.15
C TYR A 148 -6.32 23.19 7.04
N PRO A 149 -6.85 24.42 6.99
CA PRO A 149 -7.68 24.84 5.86
C PRO A 149 -6.83 24.97 4.60
N GLY A 150 -7.45 24.83 3.43
CA GLY A 150 -6.85 25.38 2.21
C GLY A 150 -6.38 24.39 1.14
N ALA A 151 -6.88 23.15 1.12
CA ALA A 151 -6.82 22.40 -0.13
C ALA A 151 -7.75 23.08 -1.15
N SER A 152 -7.21 23.53 -2.28
CA SER A 152 -7.98 24.01 -3.44
C SER A 152 -8.80 22.86 -4.06
N GLY A 153 -9.73 23.17 -4.95
CA GLY A 153 -10.53 22.15 -5.66
C GLY A 153 -11.91 21.87 -5.08
N THR A 154 -12.62 20.94 -5.70
CA THR A 154 -14.02 20.62 -5.40
C THR A 154 -14.11 19.26 -4.71
N ILE A 155 -14.84 19.17 -3.60
CA ILE A 155 -15.11 17.89 -2.94
C ILE A 155 -16.45 17.34 -3.43
N LYS A 156 -16.49 16.03 -3.66
CA LYS A 156 -17.73 15.28 -3.87
C LYS A 156 -17.75 14.03 -2.99
N THR A 157 -18.90 13.74 -2.40
CA THR A 157 -19.14 12.44 -1.74
C THR A 157 -19.40 11.36 -2.79
N THR A 158 -19.31 10.08 -2.42
CA THR A 158 -19.53 8.96 -3.37
C THR A 158 -20.92 8.99 -4.02
N SER A 159 -21.91 9.45 -3.24
CA SER A 159 -23.29 9.68 -3.66
C SER A 159 -23.44 10.80 -4.69
N GLN A 160 -22.47 11.71 -4.78
CA GLN A 160 -22.45 12.85 -5.72
C GLN A 160 -21.62 12.58 -6.98
N LEU A 161 -20.89 11.47 -7.05
CA LEU A 161 -20.07 11.13 -8.21
C LEU A 161 -20.93 10.70 -9.40
N THR A 162 -20.58 11.24 -10.57
CA THR A 162 -21.05 10.73 -11.85
C THR A 162 -20.51 9.33 -12.13
N ALA A 163 -21.08 8.62 -13.11
CA ALA A 163 -20.56 7.31 -13.51
C ALA A 163 -19.09 7.38 -13.95
N GLN A 164 -18.72 8.41 -14.72
CA GLN A 164 -17.33 8.62 -15.15
C GLN A 164 -16.40 8.88 -13.96
N GLU A 165 -16.80 9.71 -13.01
CA GLU A 165 -15.99 9.99 -11.81
C GLU A 165 -15.81 8.75 -10.92
N LYS A 166 -16.78 7.83 -10.91
CA LYS A 166 -16.62 6.53 -10.23
C LYS A 166 -15.57 5.67 -10.93
N GLU A 167 -15.57 5.60 -12.26
CA GLU A 167 -14.51 4.91 -13.01
C GLU A 167 -13.15 5.55 -12.78
N ASP A 168 -13.10 6.89 -12.75
CA ASP A 168 -11.87 7.65 -12.48
C ASP A 168 -11.37 7.39 -11.04
N LEU A 169 -12.27 7.23 -10.06
CA LEU A 169 -11.90 6.83 -8.70
C LEU A 169 -11.28 5.43 -8.68
N LEU A 170 -11.86 4.46 -9.40
CA LEU A 170 -11.28 3.11 -9.49
C LEU A 170 -9.90 3.13 -10.17
N ARG A 171 -9.72 3.98 -11.20
CA ARG A 171 -8.42 4.18 -11.85
C ARG A 171 -7.41 4.82 -10.91
N PHE A 172 -7.79 5.91 -10.22
CA PHE A 172 -6.96 6.56 -9.22
C PHE A 172 -6.55 5.59 -8.11
N ASP A 173 -7.48 4.80 -7.59
CA ASP A 173 -7.22 3.79 -6.57
C ASP A 173 -6.20 2.73 -7.04
N ARG A 174 -6.34 2.26 -8.28
CA ARG A 174 -5.40 1.33 -8.90
C ARG A 174 -4.03 1.96 -9.09
N GLU A 175 -3.96 3.21 -9.56
CA GLU A 175 -2.71 3.94 -9.73
C GLU A 175 -2.00 4.14 -8.39
N VAL A 176 -2.74 4.46 -7.32
CA VAL A 176 -2.21 4.64 -5.97
C VAL A 176 -1.76 3.32 -5.38
N THR A 177 -2.58 2.26 -5.44
CA THR A 177 -2.28 0.97 -4.79
C THR A 177 -1.38 0.05 -5.62
N GLY A 178 -1.28 0.29 -6.93
CA GLY A 178 -0.66 -0.64 -7.89
C GLY A 178 -1.49 -1.89 -8.13
N LYS A 179 -2.75 -1.93 -7.68
CA LYS A 179 -3.59 -3.14 -7.63
C LYS A 179 -4.98 -2.93 -8.20
N ASP A 180 -5.48 -3.90 -8.94
CA ASP A 180 -6.85 -3.87 -9.41
C ASP A 180 -7.81 -4.50 -8.40
N ARG A 181 -8.23 -3.71 -7.43
CA ARG A 181 -9.24 -4.09 -6.44
C ARG A 181 -10.64 -3.58 -6.76
N SER A 182 -10.91 -3.26 -8.03
CA SER A 182 -12.18 -2.65 -8.47
C SER A 182 -13.41 -3.47 -8.08
N ALA A 183 -13.33 -4.80 -8.17
CA ALA A 183 -14.44 -5.69 -7.82
C ALA A 183 -14.88 -5.53 -6.35
N LEU A 184 -13.92 -5.37 -5.43
CA LEU A 184 -14.18 -5.12 -4.02
C LEU A 184 -14.63 -3.69 -3.80
N LEU A 185 -13.89 -2.73 -4.38
CA LEU A 185 -14.12 -1.31 -4.15
C LEU A 185 -15.51 -0.86 -4.63
N VAL A 186 -15.99 -1.35 -5.77
CA VAL A 186 -17.36 -1.07 -6.26
C VAL A 186 -18.42 -1.49 -5.24
N ARG A 187 -18.28 -2.69 -4.65
CA ARG A 187 -19.22 -3.19 -3.63
C ARG A 187 -19.09 -2.42 -2.32
N PHE A 188 -17.87 -2.09 -1.94
CA PHE A 188 -17.56 -1.31 -0.75
C PHE A 188 -18.19 0.10 -0.82
N LEU A 189 -18.03 0.79 -1.95
CA LEU A 189 -18.61 2.12 -2.21
C LEU A 189 -20.14 2.11 -2.29
N ALA A 190 -20.75 0.97 -2.58
CA ALA A 190 -22.20 0.81 -2.63
C ALA A 190 -22.79 0.41 -1.27
N HIS A 191 -21.97 0.16 -0.26
CA HIS A 191 -22.42 -0.35 1.02
C HIS A 191 -23.04 0.76 1.89
N PRO A 192 -24.21 0.55 2.53
CA PRO A 192 -24.88 1.59 3.30
C PRO A 192 -24.13 2.01 4.58
N LEU A 193 -23.21 1.18 5.07
CA LEU A 193 -22.35 1.49 6.22
C LEU A 193 -21.08 2.24 5.85
N MET A 194 -20.94 2.66 4.60
CA MET A 194 -19.77 3.32 4.04
C MET A 194 -20.17 4.62 3.36
N GLU A 195 -19.34 5.64 3.50
CA GLU A 195 -19.36 6.84 2.67
C GLU A 195 -17.93 7.18 2.29
N GLY A 196 -17.75 7.91 1.20
CA GLY A 196 -16.44 8.42 0.88
C GLY A 196 -16.48 9.76 0.19
N ALA A 197 -15.32 10.38 0.08
CA ALA A 197 -15.15 11.71 -0.48
C ALA A 197 -13.95 11.69 -1.43
N VAL A 198 -14.10 12.31 -2.60
CA VAL A 198 -12.99 12.61 -3.52
C VAL A 198 -12.74 14.11 -3.52
N LEU A 199 -11.48 14.49 -3.71
CA LEU A 199 -11.08 15.85 -4.04
C LEU A 199 -10.71 15.93 -5.53
N LEU A 200 -11.36 16.84 -6.23
CA LEU A 200 -11.16 17.12 -7.64
C LEU A 200 -10.35 18.42 -7.77
N ASN A 201 -9.30 18.43 -8.60
CA ASN A 201 -8.57 19.65 -8.95
C ASN A 201 -9.39 20.55 -9.89
N GLU A 202 -8.80 21.65 -10.37
CA GLU A 202 -9.47 22.61 -11.27
C GLU A 202 -9.82 21.98 -12.63
N GLU A 203 -9.06 20.98 -13.05
CA GLU A 203 -9.26 20.18 -14.26
C GLU A 203 -10.32 19.07 -14.09
N GLY A 204 -10.87 18.90 -12.89
CA GLY A 204 -11.85 17.85 -12.58
C GLY A 204 -11.23 16.45 -12.40
N GLN A 205 -9.91 16.35 -12.21
CA GLN A 205 -9.22 15.10 -11.93
C GLN A 205 -9.21 14.80 -10.43
N ILE A 206 -9.38 13.53 -10.06
CA ILE A 206 -9.27 13.09 -8.67
C ILE A 206 -7.80 13.16 -8.24
N VAL A 207 -7.52 13.96 -7.22
CA VAL A 207 -6.18 14.11 -6.62
C VAL A 207 -6.08 13.51 -5.23
N ALA A 208 -7.22 13.30 -4.56
CA ALA A 208 -7.29 12.67 -3.25
C ALA A 208 -8.62 11.94 -3.04
N TRP A 209 -8.64 10.92 -2.19
CA TRP A 209 -9.82 10.09 -1.88
C TRP A 209 -9.78 9.61 -0.44
N ALA A 210 -10.92 9.60 0.25
CA ALA A 210 -11.06 8.99 1.57
C ALA A 210 -12.36 8.19 1.67
N GLY A 211 -12.32 7.06 2.37
CA GLY A 211 -13.48 6.31 2.81
C GLY A 211 -13.66 6.36 4.32
N ILE A 212 -14.90 6.37 4.78
CA ILE A 212 -15.27 6.17 6.19
C ILE A 212 -16.31 5.06 6.28
N THR A 213 -16.16 4.17 7.25
CA THR A 213 -17.09 3.06 7.48
C THR A 213 -17.31 2.84 8.96
N THR A 214 -18.45 2.28 9.36
CA THR A 214 -18.63 1.80 10.74
C THR A 214 -17.66 0.65 11.05
N THR A 215 -17.19 0.59 12.29
CA THR A 215 -16.33 -0.49 12.79
C THR A 215 -16.62 -0.74 14.28
N GLY A 216 -16.28 -1.91 14.79
CA GLY A 216 -16.63 -2.29 16.16
C GLY A 216 -18.13 -2.42 16.41
N PHE A 217 -18.52 -2.34 17.68
CA PHE A 217 -19.92 -2.48 18.07
C PHE A 217 -20.70 -1.19 17.86
N GLU A 218 -21.99 -1.32 17.53
CA GLU A 218 -22.90 -0.17 17.33
C GLU A 218 -22.89 0.79 18.53
N LYS A 219 -22.89 0.25 19.75
CA LYS A 219 -22.84 1.03 21.00
C LYS A 219 -21.58 1.90 21.16
N ASP A 220 -20.49 1.56 20.47
CA ASP A 220 -19.21 2.26 20.60
C ASP A 220 -19.11 3.48 19.68
N ASN A 221 -20.09 3.66 18.78
CA ASN A 221 -20.18 4.75 17.80
C ASN A 221 -18.85 4.98 17.05
N LEU A 222 -18.18 3.89 16.70
CA LEU A 222 -16.83 3.93 16.15
C LEU A 222 -16.86 3.85 14.62
N PHE A 223 -16.13 4.76 13.99
CA PHE A 223 -15.98 4.86 12.55
C PHE A 223 -14.51 4.74 12.19
N LYS A 224 -14.18 3.97 11.17
CA LYS A 224 -12.82 3.89 10.66
C LYS A 224 -12.69 4.74 9.42
N LEU A 225 -11.72 5.63 9.42
CA LEU A 225 -11.32 6.42 8.27
C LEU A 225 -10.27 5.63 7.48
N ALA A 226 -10.72 4.86 6.48
CA ALA A 226 -9.86 4.06 5.60
C ALA A 226 -10.60 3.63 4.31
N PRO A 227 -9.89 3.55 3.16
CA PRO A 227 -8.55 4.08 2.92
C PRO A 227 -8.57 5.63 2.87
N VAL A 228 -7.41 6.29 2.95
CA VAL A 228 -7.32 7.73 2.69
C VAL A 228 -6.09 8.04 1.85
N TYR A 229 -6.24 8.33 0.58
CA TYR A 229 -5.17 8.81 -0.26
C TYR A 229 -5.22 10.33 -0.30
N ALA A 230 -4.30 10.98 0.42
CA ALA A 230 -4.15 12.42 0.47
C ALA A 230 -2.66 12.77 0.40
N SER A 231 -2.37 13.92 -0.20
CA SER A 231 -1.03 14.46 -0.45
C SER A 231 -0.73 15.76 0.31
N SER A 232 -1.55 16.11 1.30
CA SER A 232 -1.23 17.11 2.33
C SER A 232 -2.17 16.96 3.53
N LEU A 233 -1.80 17.54 4.68
CA LEU A 233 -2.73 17.69 5.81
C LEU A 233 -3.98 18.47 5.43
N ALA A 234 -3.87 19.41 4.49
CA ALA A 234 -5.00 20.18 3.99
C ALA A 234 -5.98 19.31 3.19
N GLU A 235 -5.47 18.41 2.34
CA GLU A 235 -6.31 17.45 1.61
C GLU A 235 -6.96 16.43 2.56
N PHE A 236 -6.16 15.85 3.47
CA PHE A 236 -6.67 14.96 4.51
C PHE A 236 -7.79 15.62 5.31
N SER A 237 -7.57 16.85 5.77
CA SER A 237 -8.54 17.61 6.57
C SER A 237 -9.81 17.91 5.78
N LYS A 238 -9.67 18.32 4.51
CA LYS A 238 -10.81 18.64 3.64
C LYS A 238 -11.67 17.41 3.33
N LEU A 239 -11.04 16.27 3.04
CA LEU A 239 -11.72 14.99 2.86
C LEU A 239 -12.44 14.55 4.14
N THR A 240 -11.75 14.62 5.28
CA THR A 240 -12.28 14.17 6.57
C THR A 240 -13.47 15.03 7.00
N LEU A 241 -13.40 16.36 6.85
CA LEU A 241 -14.52 17.27 7.12
C LEU A 241 -15.76 16.92 6.30
N ALA A 242 -15.60 16.49 5.04
CA ALA A 242 -16.71 16.09 4.20
C ALA A 242 -17.36 14.77 4.64
N LEU A 243 -16.60 13.92 5.36
CA LEU A 243 -17.04 12.63 5.85
C LEU A 243 -17.62 12.68 7.27
N ILE A 244 -17.25 13.67 8.08
CA ILE A 244 -17.77 13.83 9.44
C ILE A 244 -19.31 13.83 9.54
N PRO A 245 -20.09 14.47 8.64
CA PRO A 245 -21.54 14.37 8.67
C PRO A 245 -22.07 12.93 8.62
N PHE A 246 -21.33 11.99 8.00
CA PHE A 246 -21.70 10.57 8.02
C PHE A 246 -21.69 10.01 9.44
N CYS A 247 -20.66 10.33 10.23
CA CYS A 247 -20.52 9.89 11.62
C CYS A 247 -21.56 10.52 12.55
N GLU A 248 -21.77 11.83 12.42
CA GLU A 248 -22.67 12.60 13.29
C GLU A 248 -24.14 12.20 13.15
N ARG A 249 -24.53 11.64 12.00
CA ARG A 249 -25.88 11.08 11.81
C ARG A 249 -26.16 9.88 12.71
N SER A 250 -25.13 9.14 13.13
CA SER A 250 -25.30 7.98 13.99
C SER A 250 -25.27 8.35 15.47
N SER A 251 -24.36 9.22 15.89
CA SER A 251 -24.23 9.62 17.29
C SER A 251 -23.43 10.91 17.46
N VAL A 252 -23.78 11.68 18.49
CA VAL A 252 -23.01 12.87 18.93
C VAL A 252 -21.69 12.49 19.60
N ASP A 253 -21.61 11.27 20.15
CA ASP A 253 -20.42 10.72 20.81
C ASP A 253 -19.59 9.86 19.84
N ALA A 254 -19.76 10.06 18.53
CA ALA A 254 -19.04 9.31 17.52
C ALA A 254 -17.53 9.55 17.60
N ARG A 255 -16.77 8.48 17.37
CA ARG A 255 -15.30 8.50 17.35
C ARG A 255 -14.80 8.00 16.00
N ILE A 256 -13.68 8.57 15.56
CA ILE A 256 -13.00 8.22 14.32
C ILE A 256 -11.67 7.53 14.67
N LEU A 257 -11.53 6.28 14.23
CA LEU A 257 -10.30 5.52 14.17
C LEU A 257 -9.52 5.91 12.90
N VAL A 258 -8.35 6.49 13.09
CA VAL A 258 -7.35 6.73 12.05
C VAL A 258 -6.26 5.66 12.16
N GLN A 259 -5.93 5.02 11.05
CA GLN A 259 -4.84 4.05 10.97
C GLN A 259 -3.67 4.68 10.21
N ILE A 260 -2.58 4.94 10.90
CA ILE A 260 -1.37 5.54 10.33
C ILE A 260 -0.37 4.40 10.10
N LEU A 261 0.07 4.22 8.86
CA LEU A 261 1.07 3.21 8.52
C LEU A 261 2.47 3.82 8.52
N THR A 262 3.47 3.04 8.94
CA THR A 262 4.87 3.46 8.89
C THR A 262 5.44 3.42 7.49
N GLY A 263 6.40 4.29 7.19
CA GLY A 263 7.01 4.38 5.86
C GLY A 263 6.08 5.01 4.83
N THR A 264 4.97 5.59 5.28
CA THR A 264 4.05 6.34 4.42
C THR A 264 4.47 7.79 4.34
N VAL A 265 4.17 8.45 3.22
CA VAL A 265 4.53 9.86 3.08
C VAL A 265 3.67 10.68 4.04
N SER A 266 4.31 11.59 4.78
CA SER A 266 3.68 12.40 5.83
C SER A 266 3.17 11.61 7.04
N GLU A 267 3.63 10.38 7.26
CA GLU A 267 3.44 9.66 8.54
C GLU A 267 3.79 10.58 9.72
N SER A 268 5.02 11.06 9.78
CA SER A 268 5.50 11.89 10.90
C SER A 268 4.76 13.22 11.01
N GLU A 269 4.36 13.79 9.87
CA GLU A 269 3.62 15.05 9.82
C GLU A 269 2.20 14.88 10.36
N LEU A 270 1.48 13.84 9.94
CA LEU A 270 0.14 13.49 10.40
C LEU A 270 0.16 13.09 11.88
N GLU A 271 1.12 12.27 12.30
CA GLU A 271 1.28 11.89 13.70
C GLU A 271 1.50 13.11 14.58
N THR A 272 2.47 13.96 14.24
CA THR A 272 2.78 15.17 15.02
C THR A 272 1.57 16.11 15.08
N ALA A 273 0.86 16.27 13.95
CA ALA A 273 -0.32 17.12 13.88
C ALA A 273 -1.47 16.59 14.76
N ILE A 274 -1.71 15.29 14.75
CA ILE A 274 -2.72 14.63 15.58
C ILE A 274 -2.34 14.72 17.06
N GLU A 275 -1.10 14.39 17.42
CA GLU A 275 -0.60 14.47 18.79
C GLU A 275 -0.68 15.88 19.36
N SER A 276 -0.45 16.91 18.53
CA SER A 276 -0.58 18.31 18.93
C SER A 276 -2.02 18.75 19.19
N THR A 277 -3.01 17.99 18.69
CA THR A 277 -4.43 18.28 18.86
C THR A 277 -5.05 17.50 20.02
N MET A 278 -4.53 16.31 20.31
CA MET A 278 -5.04 15.50 21.41
C MET A 278 -4.66 16.11 22.77
N ASN A 279 -5.66 16.26 23.65
CA ASN A 279 -5.38 16.57 25.04
C ASN A 279 -4.59 15.42 25.67
N SER A 280 -3.47 15.72 26.34
CA SER A 280 -2.50 14.72 26.82
C SER A 280 -3.06 13.65 27.78
N SER A 281 -4.31 13.78 28.23
CA SER A 281 -4.98 12.85 29.15
C SER A 281 -5.63 11.64 28.49
N GLU A 282 -5.78 11.59 27.15
CA GLU A 282 -6.50 10.51 26.45
C GLU A 282 -5.70 9.82 25.33
N LEU A 283 -4.37 9.89 25.36
CA LEU A 283 -3.54 9.17 24.40
C LEU A 283 -3.56 7.65 24.65
N ASN A 284 -4.67 6.99 24.36
CA ASN A 284 -4.74 5.55 24.16
C ASN A 284 -4.22 5.25 22.75
N ALA A 285 -2.92 5.46 22.53
CA ALA A 285 -2.20 4.98 21.36
C ALA A 285 -2.00 3.46 21.51
N ASP A 286 -3.11 2.73 21.55
CA ASP A 286 -3.10 1.31 21.78
C ASP A 286 -2.97 0.57 20.45
N THR A 287 -1.83 -0.12 20.33
CA THR A 287 -1.55 -1.25 19.44
C THR A 287 -0.90 -0.88 18.11
N GLU A 288 0.40 -1.16 18.02
CA GLU A 288 1.11 -1.35 16.75
C GLU A 288 0.65 -2.67 16.11
N PHE A 289 0.32 -2.69 14.83
CA PHE A 289 0.22 -3.95 14.07
C PHE A 289 1.40 -4.02 13.12
N ALA A 290 2.03 -5.18 12.95
CA ALA A 290 3.05 -5.36 11.93
C ALA A 290 2.42 -5.99 10.68
N LEU A 291 2.56 -5.34 9.53
CA LEU A 291 2.31 -5.94 8.22
C LEU A 291 3.52 -6.80 7.86
N THR A 292 3.29 -8.10 7.71
CA THR A 292 4.35 -9.06 7.37
C THR A 292 4.07 -9.74 6.02
N LEU A 293 5.14 -10.11 5.31
CA LEU A 293 5.11 -10.86 4.04
C LEU A 293 5.90 -12.16 4.12
N VAL A 294 5.41 -13.15 3.37
CA VAL A 294 6.16 -14.34 2.98
C VAL A 294 6.80 -14.11 1.61
N GLN A 295 8.12 -14.20 1.54
CA GLN A 295 8.85 -14.20 0.27
C GLN A 295 9.37 -15.63 0.02
N HIS A 296 8.52 -16.50 -0.53
CA HIS A 296 8.94 -17.89 -0.82
C HIS A 296 9.18 -18.21 -2.30
N VAL A 297 9.07 -17.25 -3.23
CA VAL A 297 9.38 -17.52 -4.63
C VAL A 297 10.08 -16.31 -5.25
N CYS A 298 11.30 -16.54 -5.76
CA CYS A 298 12.18 -15.68 -6.56
C CYS A 298 13.14 -14.73 -5.82
N GLU A 299 14.43 -14.99 -6.03
CA GLU A 299 15.60 -14.15 -5.67
C GLU A 299 15.58 -12.74 -6.32
N ASN A 300 14.65 -12.47 -7.23
CA ASN A 300 14.49 -11.18 -7.93
C ASN A 300 13.41 -10.26 -7.33
N VAL A 301 12.70 -10.70 -6.28
CA VAL A 301 11.50 -10.01 -5.77
C VAL A 301 11.80 -8.74 -4.97
N VAL A 302 13.06 -8.47 -4.60
CA VAL A 302 13.42 -7.22 -3.89
C VAL A 302 13.16 -5.99 -4.77
N GLU A 303 13.40 -6.07 -6.08
CA GLU A 303 13.05 -4.99 -7.01
C GLU A 303 11.54 -4.92 -7.26
N ASP A 304 10.89 -6.08 -7.42
CA ASP A 304 9.43 -6.19 -7.62
C ASP A 304 8.61 -6.02 -6.33
N LEU A 305 9.20 -5.78 -5.16
CA LEU A 305 8.52 -5.36 -3.91
C LEU A 305 8.90 -3.95 -3.49
N ASN A 306 9.75 -3.25 -4.26
CA ASN A 306 9.96 -1.82 -4.02
C ASN A 306 8.65 -1.04 -4.08
N TRP A 307 7.66 -1.47 -4.87
CA TRP A 307 6.32 -0.89 -4.85
C TRP A 307 5.61 -1.03 -3.49
N VAL A 308 5.89 -2.08 -2.71
CA VAL A 308 5.32 -2.28 -1.37
C VAL A 308 5.96 -1.36 -0.34
N ARG A 309 7.27 -1.08 -0.47
CA ARG A 309 7.96 -0.07 0.36
C ARG A 309 7.62 1.37 -0.04
N GLN A 310 7.19 1.58 -1.28
CA GLN A 310 6.87 2.91 -1.82
C GLN A 310 5.37 3.23 -1.79
N LYS A 311 4.51 2.32 -1.31
CA LYS A 311 3.06 2.53 -1.32
C LYS A 311 2.39 2.23 0.01
N ALA A 312 1.57 3.20 0.35
CA ALA A 312 0.99 3.48 1.64
C ALA A 312 -0.52 3.58 1.51
N SER A 313 -1.25 3.37 2.61
CA SER A 313 -2.68 3.71 2.73
C SER A 313 -2.98 5.21 2.58
N HIS A 314 -1.93 6.04 2.45
CA HIS A 314 -1.93 7.46 2.08
C HIS A 314 -0.74 7.70 1.15
N VAL A 315 -0.99 7.92 -0.15
CA VAL A 315 0.09 8.25 -1.10
C VAL A 315 0.03 9.74 -1.41
N TYR A 316 1.13 10.41 -1.09
CA TYR A 316 1.56 11.64 -1.72
C TYR A 316 2.41 11.22 -2.93
N VAL A 317 1.95 11.49 -4.16
CA VAL A 317 2.85 11.47 -5.31
C VAL A 317 3.39 12.89 -5.50
N ARG A 318 4.54 13.19 -4.89
CA ARG A 318 5.36 14.30 -5.39
C ARG A 318 6.03 13.84 -6.68
N MET A 319 5.36 14.07 -7.81
CA MET A 319 5.87 13.81 -9.17
C MET A 319 7.32 14.34 -9.36
N ASP A 320 7.62 15.43 -8.67
CA ASP A 320 8.89 16.15 -8.60
C ASP A 320 10.04 15.35 -7.94
N GLN A 321 9.79 14.50 -6.94
CA GLN A 321 10.86 13.73 -6.30
C GLN A 321 11.27 12.48 -7.10
N ASN A 322 10.34 11.81 -7.77
CA ASN A 322 10.70 10.70 -8.65
C ASN A 322 11.49 11.18 -9.87
N PHE A 323 11.16 12.38 -10.38
CA PHE A 323 11.98 13.05 -11.39
C PHE A 323 13.38 13.38 -10.86
N PHE A 324 13.49 13.88 -9.62
CA PHE A 324 14.77 14.15 -8.98
C PHE A 324 15.65 12.89 -8.83
N TYR A 325 15.09 11.78 -8.33
CA TYR A 325 15.84 10.52 -8.19
C TYR A 325 16.19 9.91 -9.54
N ALA A 326 15.28 9.95 -10.52
CA ALA A 326 15.56 9.49 -11.87
C ALA A 326 16.68 10.32 -12.52
N SER A 327 16.69 11.65 -12.33
CA SER A 327 17.78 12.52 -12.79
C SER A 327 19.09 12.18 -12.08
N LEU A 328 19.09 12.04 -10.76
CA LEU A 328 20.29 11.75 -9.97
C LEU A 328 20.98 10.46 -10.43
N VAL A 329 20.19 9.41 -10.69
CA VAL A 329 20.70 8.12 -11.17
C VAL A 329 21.13 8.22 -12.62
N ALA A 330 20.32 8.80 -13.50
CA ALA A 330 20.63 8.96 -14.92
C ALA A 330 21.92 9.79 -15.14
N ASP A 331 22.10 10.87 -14.37
CA ASP A 331 23.27 11.75 -14.47
C ASP A 331 24.57 11.05 -14.04
N GLN A 332 24.51 10.18 -13.02
CA GLN A 332 25.67 9.36 -12.61
C GLN A 332 26.07 8.39 -13.72
N TYR A 333 25.11 7.68 -14.31
CA TYR A 333 25.38 6.75 -15.42
C TYR A 333 25.88 7.48 -16.67
N ALA A 334 25.29 8.62 -17.02
CA ALA A 334 25.73 9.45 -18.13
C ALA A 334 27.17 9.93 -17.93
N THR A 335 27.54 10.32 -16.71
CA THR A 335 28.90 10.73 -16.35
C THR A 335 29.90 9.58 -16.51
N VAL A 336 29.60 8.40 -15.97
CA VAL A 336 30.48 7.21 -16.07
C VAL A 336 30.66 6.77 -17.53
N LEU A 337 29.59 6.74 -18.31
CA LEU A 337 29.65 6.44 -19.75
C LEU A 337 30.48 7.50 -20.51
N GLY A 338 30.29 8.78 -20.19
CA GLY A 338 31.06 9.88 -20.75
C GLY A 338 32.58 9.72 -20.52
N PHE A 339 32.99 9.42 -19.28
CA PHE A 339 34.40 9.15 -18.97
C PHE A 339 34.95 7.91 -19.70
N SER A 340 34.14 6.86 -19.83
CA SER A 340 34.52 5.63 -20.54
C SER A 340 34.75 5.88 -22.03
N ILE A 341 33.85 6.63 -22.69
CA ILE A 341 34.01 7.04 -24.10
C ILE A 341 35.27 7.90 -24.26
N PHE A 342 35.51 8.85 -23.36
CA PHE A 342 36.70 9.69 -23.40
C PHE A 342 37.99 8.87 -23.26
N ALA A 343 38.02 7.89 -22.35
CA ALA A 343 39.16 6.99 -22.17
C ALA A 343 39.42 6.15 -23.44
N MET A 344 38.38 5.59 -24.07
CA MET A 344 38.50 4.84 -25.32
C MET A 344 39.06 5.71 -26.46
N LEU A 345 38.53 6.93 -26.63
CA LEU A 345 39.01 7.86 -27.65
C LEU A 345 40.48 8.24 -27.41
N ARG A 346 40.88 8.47 -26.15
CA ARG A 346 42.26 8.74 -25.78
C ARG A 346 43.19 7.56 -26.12
N GLN A 347 42.79 6.34 -25.79
CA GLN A 347 43.56 5.14 -26.11
C GLN A 347 43.74 4.98 -27.62
N LEU A 348 42.66 5.13 -28.39
CA LEU A 348 42.69 5.01 -29.84
C LEU A 348 43.63 6.07 -30.48
N ILE A 349 43.61 7.31 -29.99
CA ILE A 349 44.54 8.35 -30.44
C ILE A 349 45.99 7.97 -30.14
N ILE A 350 46.27 7.40 -28.97
CA ILE A 350 47.63 6.96 -28.58
C ILE A 350 48.10 5.83 -29.50
N GLU A 351 47.26 4.83 -29.76
CA GLU A 351 47.58 3.69 -30.62
C GLU A 351 47.84 4.13 -32.06
N VAL A 352 46.99 4.99 -32.63
CA VAL A 352 47.21 5.51 -33.99
C VAL A 352 48.48 6.36 -34.06
N LYS A 353 48.74 7.22 -33.07
CA LYS A 353 50.00 8.00 -33.02
C LYS A 353 51.22 7.07 -32.98
N ARG A 354 51.17 6.02 -32.17
CA ARG A 354 52.27 5.05 -32.03
C ARG A 354 52.51 4.27 -33.32
N GLY A 355 51.44 3.81 -33.99
CA GLY A 355 51.53 3.12 -35.29
C GLY A 355 52.05 4.04 -36.41
N SER A 356 51.61 5.30 -36.43
CA SER A 356 51.95 6.25 -37.50
C SER A 356 53.44 6.62 -37.56
N ARG A 357 54.17 6.50 -36.44
CA ARG A 357 55.62 6.80 -36.39
C ARG A 357 56.46 5.87 -37.27
N LYS A 358 55.93 4.69 -37.62
CA LYS A 358 56.60 3.70 -38.48
C LYS A 358 56.01 3.63 -39.89
N ALA A 359 55.01 4.45 -40.19
CA ALA A 359 54.29 4.41 -41.46
C ALA A 359 54.91 5.36 -42.49
N SER A 360 54.71 5.06 -43.78
CA SER A 360 55.06 5.98 -44.87
C SER A 360 54.21 7.26 -44.81
N ASP A 361 54.70 8.35 -45.43
CA ASP A 361 54.02 9.65 -45.37
C ASP A 361 52.60 9.63 -45.96
N ALA A 362 52.37 8.83 -47.00
CA ALA A 362 51.04 8.65 -47.58
C ALA A 362 50.07 7.99 -46.58
N THR A 363 50.50 6.91 -45.92
CA THR A 363 49.71 6.20 -44.90
C THR A 363 49.45 7.08 -43.68
N ARG A 364 50.43 7.91 -43.29
CA ARG A 364 50.28 8.84 -42.17
C ARG A 364 49.18 9.87 -42.42
N ARG A 365 49.06 10.39 -43.64
CA ARG A 365 47.99 11.33 -44.03
C ARG A 365 46.61 10.68 -43.94
N TYR A 366 46.46 9.46 -44.44
CA TYR A 366 45.19 8.72 -44.34
C TYR A 366 44.79 8.41 -42.90
N GLN A 367 45.74 7.95 -42.07
CA GLN A 367 45.48 7.68 -40.65
C GLN A 367 45.06 8.94 -39.87
N GLN A 368 45.64 10.10 -40.19
CA GLN A 368 45.24 11.37 -39.57
C GLN A 368 43.83 11.80 -39.95
N LEU A 369 43.42 11.60 -41.20
CA LEU A 369 42.06 11.90 -41.66
C LEU A 369 41.04 10.94 -41.03
N ALA A 370 41.36 9.66 -40.94
CA ALA A 370 40.50 8.66 -40.30
C ALA A 370 40.28 8.98 -38.81
N VAL A 371 41.33 9.34 -38.05
CA VAL A 371 41.20 9.74 -36.65
C VAL A 371 40.35 11.00 -36.50
N ARG A 372 40.54 12.00 -37.37
CA ARG A 372 39.71 13.22 -37.33
C ARG A 372 38.23 12.91 -37.60
N SER A 373 37.93 12.06 -38.57
CA SER A 373 36.56 11.62 -38.88
C SER A 373 35.95 10.85 -37.71
N LEU A 374 36.72 9.96 -37.09
CA LEU A 374 36.25 9.15 -35.96
C LEU A 374 35.99 10.00 -34.71
N ILE A 375 36.85 10.99 -34.44
CA ILE A 375 36.63 11.96 -33.36
C ILE A 375 35.37 12.79 -33.65
N LEU A 376 35.15 13.25 -34.88
CA LEU A 376 33.93 13.97 -35.23
C LEU A 376 32.68 13.10 -35.05
N GLN A 377 32.74 11.84 -35.48
CA GLN A 377 31.62 10.90 -35.39
C GLN A 377 31.33 10.46 -33.94
N GLY A 378 32.33 10.39 -33.06
CA GLY A 378 32.16 10.03 -31.65
C GLY A 378 31.85 11.21 -30.73
N ALA A 379 32.48 12.36 -30.96
CA ALA A 379 32.35 13.53 -30.09
C ALA A 379 31.03 14.29 -30.32
N VAL A 380 30.53 14.34 -31.55
CA VAL A 380 29.29 15.07 -31.87
C VAL A 380 28.06 14.41 -31.21
N PRO A 381 27.83 13.09 -31.29
CA PRO A 381 26.73 12.45 -30.54
C PRO A 381 26.91 12.58 -29.04
N GLY A 382 28.14 12.44 -28.51
CA GLY A 382 28.41 12.58 -27.08
C GLY A 382 28.08 13.98 -26.53
N LEU A 383 28.36 15.04 -27.29
CA LEU A 383 28.01 16.42 -26.93
C LEU A 383 26.49 16.67 -26.96
N VAL A 384 25.76 16.01 -27.87
CA VAL A 384 24.30 16.12 -27.95
C VAL A 384 23.60 15.52 -26.72
N TYR A 385 24.20 14.54 -26.05
CA TYR A 385 23.65 13.98 -24.80
C TYR A 385 24.16 14.69 -23.54
N LEU A 386 25.43 15.10 -23.51
CA LEU A 386 26.03 15.75 -22.34
C LEU A 386 25.51 17.17 -22.11
N ILE A 387 25.31 17.96 -23.19
CA ILE A 387 24.92 19.37 -23.05
C ILE A 387 23.49 19.52 -22.46
N PRO A 388 22.46 18.77 -22.92
CA PRO A 388 21.14 18.84 -22.30
C PRO A 388 21.11 18.35 -20.85
N SER A 389 21.87 17.30 -20.49
CA SER A 389 21.99 16.85 -19.08
C SER A 389 22.61 17.95 -18.21
N PHE A 390 23.67 18.60 -18.69
CA PHE A 390 24.34 19.68 -17.93
C PHE A 390 23.48 20.93 -17.80
N ILE A 391 22.71 21.28 -18.83
CA ILE A 391 21.76 22.41 -18.79
C ILE A 391 20.63 22.09 -17.81
N ASN A 392 20.07 20.88 -17.84
CA ASN A 392 19.05 20.48 -16.87
C ASN A 392 19.58 20.49 -15.42
N MET A 393 20.83 20.12 -15.18
CA MET A 393 21.45 20.14 -13.85
C MET A 393 21.72 21.55 -13.29
N VAL A 394 21.88 22.56 -14.16
CA VAL A 394 22.24 23.93 -13.74
C VAL A 394 21.00 24.82 -13.57
N PHE A 395 19.91 24.51 -14.29
CA PHE A 395 18.69 25.33 -14.31
C PHE A 395 17.53 24.75 -13.48
N PHE A 396 17.70 23.57 -12.88
CA PHE A 396 16.79 22.96 -11.92
C PHE A 396 17.58 22.52 -10.67
#